data_AF-Q8I960-F1
#
_entry.id   AF-Q8I960-F1
#
_cell.length_a   1.000
_cell.length_b   1.000
_cell.length_c   1.000
_cell.angle_alpha   90.00
_cell.angle_beta   90.00
_cell.angle_gamma   90.00
#
_symmetry.space_group_name_H-M   'P 1'
#
loop_
_entity.id
_entity.type
_entity.pdbx_description
1 polymer ?
#
loop_
_entity_poly.entity_id
_entity_poly.type
_entity_poly.pdbx_seq_one_letter_code
_entity_poly.pdbx_strand_id
1 'polypeptide(L)'
;PRRQKLCLFYVADTNETKKIDNENKLRGGFIKTAAAETFLAWHYYKIKNGNVASKLDEELKQGEIPEEFLRSMFYTYGDYRDICLYTDISKKVGIVKNAKGKIDEIFPNIDGKTDEKKREEFWKENGKEIWKGMLCALSYDTTKENMDHEAQKELNSNYNNNTIEDDLADFATRPQFLRW
;
A
#
# COMPACT_ATOMS: atom_id res chain seq x y z
N PRO A 1 10.59 11.23 -5.72
CA PRO A 1 9.35 11.78 -6.33
C PRO A 1 8.06 11.05 -5.93
N ARG A 2 7.99 9.71 -6.06
CA ARG A 2 6.82 8.88 -5.70
C ARG A 2 6.32 9.14 -4.27
N ARG A 3 7.18 8.96 -3.26
CA ARG A 3 6.86 9.17 -1.83
C ARG A 3 6.15 10.49 -1.52
N GLN A 4 6.50 11.57 -2.21
CA GLN A 4 5.93 12.91 -1.98
C GLN A 4 4.45 13.00 -2.39
N LYS A 5 4.02 12.13 -3.32
CA LYS A 5 2.65 12.05 -3.84
C LYS A 5 1.92 10.79 -3.37
N LEU A 6 2.50 10.06 -2.41
CA LEU A 6 1.92 8.84 -1.86
C LEU A 6 0.49 9.12 -1.38
N CYS A 7 -0.48 8.37 -1.88
CA CYS A 7 -1.85 8.42 -1.39
C CYS A 7 -1.86 8.11 0.11
N LEU A 8 -2.48 8.97 0.92
CA LEU A 8 -2.77 8.72 2.33
C LEU A 8 -4.22 9.06 2.67
N PHE A 9 -5.05 9.27 1.64
CA PHE A 9 -6.37 9.88 1.76
C PHE A 9 -7.24 9.19 2.79
N TYR A 10 -7.39 7.86 2.72
CA TYR A 10 -8.30 7.13 3.60
C TYR A 10 -7.79 6.97 5.04
N VAL A 11 -6.57 7.41 5.35
CA VAL A 11 -6.01 7.42 6.71
C VAL A 11 -5.68 8.82 7.22
N ALA A 12 -5.90 9.86 6.42
CA ALA A 12 -5.43 11.23 6.72
C ALA A 12 -6.41 12.35 6.39
N ASP A 13 -7.36 12.12 5.48
CA ASP A 13 -8.42 13.07 5.19
C ASP A 13 -9.38 13.19 6.38
N THR A 14 -9.81 14.40 6.71
CA THR A 14 -10.62 14.67 7.91
C THR A 14 -11.97 13.93 7.91
N ASN A 15 -12.59 13.70 6.75
CA ASN A 15 -13.85 12.98 6.67
C ASN A 15 -13.65 11.47 6.73
N GLU A 16 -12.54 10.96 6.23
CA GLU A 16 -12.19 9.54 6.32
C GLU A 16 -11.70 9.17 7.73
N THR A 17 -10.85 9.98 8.35
CA THR A 17 -10.30 9.70 9.69
C THR A 17 -11.38 9.66 10.77
N LYS A 18 -12.43 10.49 10.67
CA LYS A 18 -13.60 10.41 11.57
C LYS A 18 -14.30 9.04 11.57
N LYS A 19 -14.18 8.28 10.48
CA LYS A 19 -14.78 6.95 10.36
C LYS A 19 -13.94 5.89 11.06
N ILE A 20 -12.65 6.13 11.30
CA ILE A 20 -11.71 5.18 11.89
C ILE A 20 -11.73 5.35 13.41
N ASP A 21 -12.28 4.38 14.14
CA ASP A 21 -12.37 4.39 15.61
C ASP A 21 -11.78 3.13 16.25
N ASN A 22 -11.26 2.21 15.43
CA ASN A 22 -10.63 0.97 15.86
C ASN A 22 -9.65 0.45 14.81
N GLU A 23 -8.88 -0.57 15.18
CA GLU A 23 -7.86 -1.21 14.34
C GLU A 23 -8.45 -1.81 13.05
N ASN A 24 -9.63 -2.43 13.09
CA ASN A 24 -10.26 -3.01 11.89
C ASN A 24 -10.59 -1.95 10.84
N LYS A 25 -11.05 -0.77 11.27
CA LYS A 25 -11.31 0.35 10.36
C LYS A 25 -10.02 0.99 9.87
N LEU A 26 -8.98 1.05 10.71
CA LEU A 26 -7.65 1.51 10.31
C LEU A 26 -7.05 0.60 9.23
N ARG A 27 -7.16 -0.72 9.40
CA ARG A 27 -6.82 -1.73 8.38
C ARG A 27 -7.54 -1.44 7.06
N GLY A 28 -8.86 -1.22 7.12
CA GLY A 28 -9.64 -0.84 5.93
C GLY A 28 -9.13 0.44 5.26
N GLY A 29 -8.74 1.45 6.04
CA GLY A 29 -8.12 2.68 5.54
C GLY A 29 -6.80 2.43 4.80
N PHE A 30 -5.90 1.61 5.37
CA PHE A 30 -4.65 1.23 4.72
C PHE A 30 -4.88 0.44 3.44
N ILE A 31 -5.78 -0.55 3.44
CA ILE A 31 -6.12 -1.34 2.23
C ILE A 31 -6.62 -0.41 1.12
N LYS A 32 -7.57 0.48 1.41
CA LYS A 32 -8.11 1.43 0.42
C LYS A 32 -7.05 2.37 -0.12
N THR A 33 -6.19 2.88 0.75
CA THR A 33 -5.11 3.79 0.39
C THR A 33 -4.08 3.09 -0.51
N ALA A 34 -3.66 1.89 -0.14
CA ALA A 34 -2.71 1.09 -0.91
C ALA A 34 -3.28 0.66 -2.28
N ALA A 35 -4.56 0.29 -2.31
CA ALA A 35 -5.27 0.00 -3.55
C ALA A 35 -5.34 1.22 -4.47
N ALA A 36 -5.78 2.37 -3.95
CA ALA A 36 -5.88 3.61 -4.71
C ALA A 36 -4.52 4.08 -5.26
N GLU A 37 -3.46 4.04 -4.44
CA GLU A 37 -2.09 4.34 -4.88
C GLU A 37 -1.66 3.40 -6.01
N THR A 38 -1.89 2.10 -5.86
CA THR A 38 -1.48 1.09 -6.85
C THR A 38 -2.22 1.28 -8.17
N PHE A 39 -3.53 1.51 -8.12
CA PHE A 39 -4.36 1.78 -9.29
C PHE A 39 -3.87 3.02 -10.06
N LEU A 40 -3.64 4.14 -9.36
CA LEU A 40 -3.16 5.38 -9.98
C LEU A 40 -1.71 5.23 -10.49
N ALA A 41 -0.85 4.54 -9.75
CA ALA A 41 0.53 4.27 -10.15
C ALA A 41 0.56 3.39 -11.40
N TRP A 42 -0.30 2.38 -11.51
CA TRP A 42 -0.44 1.54 -12.70
C TRP A 42 -0.87 2.36 -13.90
N HIS A 43 -1.90 3.20 -13.73
CA HIS A 43 -2.36 4.09 -14.80
C HIS A 43 -1.24 5.02 -15.29
N TYR A 44 -0.48 5.61 -14.35
CA TYR A 44 0.67 6.45 -14.68
C TYR A 44 1.79 5.67 -15.38
N TYR A 45 2.09 4.44 -14.92
CA TYR A 45 3.08 3.55 -15.52
C TYR A 45 2.71 3.23 -16.97
N LYS A 46 1.44 2.91 -17.26
CA LYS A 46 0.96 2.68 -18.63
C LYS A 46 1.12 3.91 -19.52
N ILE A 47 0.73 5.09 -19.04
CA ILE A 47 0.88 6.35 -19.79
C ILE A 47 2.36 6.61 -20.15
N LYS A 48 3.27 6.36 -19.21
CA LYS A 48 4.71 6.54 -19.44
C LYS A 48 5.29 5.56 -20.45
N ASN A 49 4.72 4.37 -20.55
CA ASN A 49 5.15 3.32 -21.46
C ASN A 49 4.41 3.32 -22.81
N GLY A 50 3.47 4.24 -23.03
CA GLY A 50 2.90 4.60 -24.34
C GLY A 50 2.58 3.40 -25.25
N ASN A 51 3.48 3.13 -26.21
CA ASN A 51 3.33 2.14 -27.28
C ASN A 51 3.15 0.68 -26.80
N VAL A 52 3.55 0.34 -25.57
CA VAL A 52 3.40 -1.03 -25.04
C VAL A 52 2.25 -1.16 -24.03
N ALA A 53 1.45 -0.11 -23.82
CA ALA A 53 0.38 -0.13 -22.82
C ALA A 53 -0.65 -1.27 -23.02
N SER A 54 -0.98 -1.61 -24.26
CA SER A 54 -1.88 -2.73 -24.55
C SER A 54 -1.27 -4.08 -24.16
N LYS A 55 0.04 -4.27 -24.44
CA LYS A 55 0.78 -5.48 -24.05
C LYS A 55 0.84 -5.61 -22.52
N LEU A 56 1.08 -4.51 -21.82
CA LEU A 56 1.09 -4.48 -20.35
C LEU A 56 -0.26 -4.89 -19.75
N ASP A 57 -1.39 -4.49 -20.36
CA ASP A 57 -2.72 -4.92 -19.92
C ASP A 57 -3.00 -6.40 -20.22
N GLU A 58 -2.44 -6.95 -21.30
CA GLU A 58 -2.53 -8.38 -21.63
C GLU A 58 -1.70 -9.24 -20.66
N GLU A 59 -0.46 -8.83 -20.37
CA GLU A 59 0.43 -9.47 -19.39
C GLU A 59 -0.20 -9.46 -17.99
N LEU A 60 -0.77 -8.32 -17.58
CA LEU A 60 -1.42 -8.21 -16.27
C LEU A 60 -2.64 -9.13 -16.14
N LYS A 61 -3.41 -9.33 -17.22
CA LYS A 61 -4.53 -10.29 -17.26
C LYS A 61 -4.07 -11.74 -17.11
N GLN A 62 -2.87 -12.05 -17.58
CA GLN A 62 -2.22 -13.35 -17.37
C GLN A 62 -1.57 -13.46 -15.97
N GLY A 63 -1.71 -12.43 -15.14
CA GLY A 63 -1.15 -12.40 -13.80
C GLY A 63 0.34 -12.09 -13.77
N GLU A 64 0.88 -11.42 -14.79
CA GLU A 64 2.27 -10.97 -14.82
C GLU A 64 2.34 -9.46 -14.53
N ILE A 65 3.08 -9.09 -13.48
CA ILE A 65 3.37 -7.70 -13.14
C ILE A 65 4.77 -7.36 -13.68
N PRO A 66 4.93 -6.31 -14.50
CA PRO A 66 6.23 -5.85 -14.95
C PRO A 66 7.19 -5.62 -13.77
N GLU A 67 8.41 -6.14 -13.86
CA GLU A 67 9.38 -6.14 -12.75
C GLU A 67 9.65 -4.73 -12.19
N GLU A 68 9.80 -3.73 -13.06
CA GLU A 68 9.99 -2.33 -12.63
C GLU A 68 8.80 -1.78 -11.84
N PHE A 69 7.59 -2.15 -12.25
CA PHE A 69 6.37 -1.73 -11.57
C PHE A 69 6.20 -2.48 -10.24
N LEU A 70 6.45 -3.80 -10.21
CA LEU A 70 6.44 -4.60 -8.99
C LEU A 70 7.41 -4.04 -7.94
N ARG A 71 8.62 -3.67 -8.38
CA ARG A 71 9.60 -3.01 -7.52
C ARG A 71 9.07 -1.69 -6.96
N SER A 72 8.39 -0.88 -7.77
CA SER A 72 7.72 0.34 -7.29
C SER A 72 6.64 0.04 -6.23
N MET A 73 5.88 -1.05 -6.39
CA MET A 73 4.91 -1.49 -5.38
C MET A 73 5.58 -1.84 -4.06
N PHE A 74 6.75 -2.51 -4.08
CA PHE A 74 7.50 -2.83 -2.86
C PHE A 74 7.91 -1.56 -2.11
N TYR A 75 8.39 -0.53 -2.83
CA TYR A 75 8.69 0.77 -2.24
C TYR A 75 7.46 1.42 -1.58
N THR A 76 6.31 1.37 -2.25
CA THR A 76 5.05 1.89 -1.71
C THR A 76 4.59 1.13 -0.47
N TYR A 77 4.67 -0.21 -0.49
CA TYR A 77 4.36 -1.04 0.67
C TYR A 77 5.26 -0.74 1.86
N GLY A 78 6.57 -0.62 1.62
CA GLY A 78 7.55 -0.22 2.65
C GLY A 78 7.27 1.16 3.24
N ASP A 79 6.87 2.14 2.43
CA ASP A 79 6.49 3.46 2.95
C ASP A 79 5.25 3.40 3.86
N TYR A 80 4.22 2.63 3.49
CA TYR A 80 3.05 2.45 4.36
C TYR A 80 3.44 1.77 5.68
N ARG A 81 4.33 0.77 5.62
CA ARG A 81 4.88 0.12 6.81
C ARG A 81 5.53 1.14 7.73
N ASP A 82 6.43 1.95 7.20
CA ASP A 82 7.16 2.92 8.02
C ASP A 82 6.24 3.99 8.61
N ILE A 83 5.19 4.39 7.87
CA ILE A 83 4.18 5.33 8.39
C ILE A 83 3.42 4.70 9.56
N CYS A 84 3.04 3.43 9.44
CA CYS A 84 2.37 2.68 10.51
C CYS A 84 3.24 2.56 11.75
N LEU A 85 4.49 2.11 11.57
CA LEU A 85 5.45 1.82 12.64
C LEU A 85 6.15 3.05 13.21
N TYR A 86 5.79 4.26 12.75
CA TYR A 86 6.40 5.52 13.17
C TYR A 86 7.89 5.69 12.79
N THR A 87 8.44 4.78 11.97
CA THR A 87 9.82 4.84 11.44
C THR A 87 9.97 5.69 10.18
N ASP A 88 8.86 6.21 9.63
CA ASP A 88 8.88 7.06 8.44
C ASP A 88 9.65 8.36 8.66
N ILE A 89 10.71 8.55 7.87
CA ILE A 89 11.69 9.64 7.93
C ILE A 89 11.24 10.90 7.17
N SER A 90 10.06 10.86 6.53
CA SER A 90 9.53 12.02 5.82
C SER A 90 9.18 13.18 6.77
N LYS A 91 9.12 14.40 6.22
CA LYS A 91 8.63 15.56 6.98
C LYS A 91 7.20 15.31 7.47
N LYS A 92 6.99 15.40 8.78
CA LYS A 92 5.71 15.17 9.46
C LYS A 92 4.77 16.37 9.32
N VAL A 93 4.39 16.71 8.08
CA VAL A 93 3.54 17.86 7.74
C VAL A 93 2.35 17.45 6.88
N GLY A 94 1.32 18.28 6.83
CA GLY A 94 0.15 18.08 5.98
C GLY A 94 -0.49 16.69 6.16
N ILE A 95 -0.72 16.00 5.04
CA ILE A 95 -1.37 14.68 5.02
C ILE A 95 -0.60 13.61 5.82
N VAL A 96 0.73 13.67 5.85
CA VAL A 96 1.54 12.74 6.65
C VAL A 96 1.35 12.99 8.14
N LYS A 97 1.28 14.27 8.56
CA LYS A 97 0.98 14.62 9.96
C LYS A 97 -0.39 14.08 10.37
N ASN A 98 -1.40 14.26 9.51
CA ASN A 98 -2.75 13.79 9.79
C ASN A 98 -2.82 12.26 9.87
N ALA A 99 -2.17 11.55 8.94
CA ALA A 99 -2.07 10.09 8.97
C ALA A 99 -1.44 9.60 10.28
N LYS A 100 -0.28 10.16 10.65
CA LYS A 100 0.42 9.79 11.90
C LYS A 100 -0.45 10.08 13.11
N GLY A 101 -1.04 11.28 13.20
CA GLY A 101 -1.97 11.62 14.27
C GLY A 101 -3.12 10.64 14.39
N LYS A 102 -3.70 10.20 13.26
CA LYS A 102 -4.78 9.23 13.32
C LYS A 102 -4.33 7.85 13.79
N ILE A 103 -3.16 7.40 13.36
CA ILE A 103 -2.60 6.12 13.82
C ILE A 103 -2.24 6.21 15.32
N ASP A 104 -1.76 7.37 15.78
CA ASP A 104 -1.48 7.66 17.19
C ASP A 104 -2.76 7.63 18.05
N GLU A 105 -3.92 8.05 17.52
CA GLU A 105 -5.20 7.91 18.23
C GLU A 105 -5.62 6.44 18.43
N ILE A 106 -5.34 5.57 17.46
CA ILE A 106 -5.66 4.13 17.54
C ILE A 106 -4.66 3.38 18.41
N PHE A 107 -3.38 3.76 18.34
CA PHE A 107 -2.29 3.20 19.14
C PHE A 107 -1.71 4.30 20.03
N PRO A 108 -2.42 4.65 21.12
CA PRO A 108 -2.07 5.79 21.97
C PRO A 108 -0.73 5.58 22.66
N ASN A 109 -0.02 6.68 22.84
CA ASN A 109 1.23 6.71 23.58
C ASN A 109 0.94 6.55 25.07
N ILE A 110 1.53 5.55 25.71
CA ILE A 110 1.56 5.43 27.17
C ILE A 110 2.94 5.94 27.62
N ASP A 111 2.95 6.91 28.54
CA ASP A 111 4.17 7.51 29.12
C ASP A 111 5.15 8.11 28.09
N GLY A 112 4.62 8.74 27.03
CA GLY A 112 5.43 9.42 26.02
C GLY A 112 6.15 8.49 25.04
N LYS A 113 5.89 7.17 25.11
CA LYS A 113 6.34 6.19 24.12
C LYS A 113 5.16 5.72 23.28
N THR A 114 5.37 5.70 21.98
CA THR A 114 4.44 5.03 21.06
C THR A 114 4.36 3.56 21.42
N ASP A 115 3.17 2.96 21.35
CA ASP A 115 3.00 1.51 21.51
C ASP A 115 3.51 0.79 20.25
N GLU A 116 4.84 0.78 20.10
CA GLU A 116 5.57 0.20 18.98
C GLU A 116 5.18 -1.27 18.79
N LYS A 117 5.04 -2.01 19.90
CA LYS A 117 4.65 -3.41 19.89
C LYS A 117 3.28 -3.63 19.25
N LYS A 118 2.26 -2.85 19.62
CA LYS A 118 0.94 -2.98 18.97
C LYS A 118 0.96 -2.63 17.49
N ARG A 119 1.76 -1.67 17.09
CA ARG A 119 1.90 -1.31 15.66
C ARG A 119 2.59 -2.40 14.87
N GLU A 120 3.63 -3.00 15.44
CA GLU A 120 4.31 -4.16 14.87
C GLU A 120 3.36 -5.36 14.74
N GLU A 121 2.58 -5.66 15.79
CA GLU A 121 1.55 -6.70 15.78
C GLU A 121 0.48 -6.43 14.73
N PHE A 122 -0.04 -5.20 14.69
CA PHE A 122 -1.00 -4.76 13.67
C PHE A 122 -0.44 -4.94 12.26
N TRP A 123 0.78 -4.48 11.99
CA TRP A 123 1.38 -4.62 10.66
C TRP A 123 1.64 -6.09 10.31
N LYS A 124 2.12 -6.89 11.26
CA LYS A 124 2.34 -8.33 11.06
C LYS A 124 1.05 -9.06 10.71
N GLU A 125 -0.05 -8.72 11.37
CA GLU A 125 -1.36 -9.34 11.11
C GLU A 125 -1.96 -8.87 9.77
N ASN A 126 -1.81 -7.58 9.44
CA ASN A 126 -2.60 -6.92 8.40
C ASN A 126 -1.81 -6.56 7.13
N GLY A 127 -0.47 -6.57 7.16
CA GLY A 127 0.38 -6.23 6.03
C GLY A 127 0.06 -7.07 4.78
N LYS A 128 -0.20 -8.37 4.98
CA LYS A 128 -0.67 -9.29 3.93
C LYS A 128 -1.97 -8.86 3.25
N GLU A 129 -2.92 -8.31 4.01
CA GLU A 129 -4.20 -7.85 3.48
C GLU A 129 -4.04 -6.51 2.74
N ILE A 130 -3.11 -5.65 3.20
CA ILE A 130 -2.74 -4.42 2.52
C ILE A 130 -2.11 -4.74 1.16
N TRP A 131 -1.15 -5.68 1.12
CA TRP A 131 -0.54 -6.18 -0.12
C TRP A 131 -1.58 -6.78 -1.07
N LYS A 132 -2.47 -7.64 -0.55
CA LYS A 132 -3.60 -8.17 -1.33
C LYS A 132 -4.50 -7.07 -1.89
N GLY A 133 -4.73 -5.99 -1.14
CA GLY A 133 -5.43 -4.80 -1.61
C GLY A 133 -4.74 -4.14 -2.82
N MET A 134 -3.42 -4.09 -2.82
CA MET A 134 -2.62 -3.60 -3.96
C MET A 134 -2.81 -4.49 -5.19
N LEU A 135 -2.74 -5.82 -5.04
CA LEU A 135 -2.98 -6.76 -6.14
C LEU A 135 -4.41 -6.67 -6.69
N CYS A 136 -5.42 -6.57 -5.81
CA CYS A 136 -6.81 -6.37 -6.22
C CYS A 136 -7.00 -5.09 -7.03
N ALA A 137 -6.24 -4.02 -6.74
CA ALA A 137 -6.35 -2.78 -7.51
C ALA A 137 -5.89 -2.94 -8.97
N LEU A 138 -5.00 -3.89 -9.24
CA LEU A 138 -4.49 -4.16 -10.59
C LEU A 138 -5.47 -4.96 -11.44
N SER A 139 -6.37 -5.73 -10.83
CA SER A 139 -7.39 -6.49 -11.56
C SER A 139 -8.72 -5.73 -11.74
N TYR A 140 -8.79 -4.45 -11.39
CA TYR A 140 -9.98 -3.65 -11.67
C TYR A 140 -10.05 -3.23 -13.14
N ASP A 141 -11.09 -3.65 -13.85
CA ASP A 141 -11.36 -3.27 -15.24
C ASP A 141 -12.20 -1.99 -15.25
N THR A 142 -11.57 -0.87 -15.61
CA THR A 142 -12.23 0.43 -15.69
C THR A 142 -13.25 0.54 -16.83
N THR A 143 -13.17 -0.33 -17.84
CA THR A 143 -14.13 -0.32 -18.97
C THR A 143 -15.43 -1.03 -18.61
N LYS A 144 -15.33 -2.11 -17.82
CA LYS A 144 -16.48 -2.86 -17.31
C LYS A 144 -16.97 -2.37 -15.95
N GLU A 145 -16.24 -1.42 -15.36
CA GLU A 145 -16.44 -0.91 -14.00
C GLU A 145 -16.50 -2.03 -12.94
N ASN A 146 -15.78 -3.13 -13.18
CA ASN A 146 -15.85 -4.33 -12.34
C ASN A 146 -14.49 -5.02 -12.24
N MET A 147 -14.37 -5.93 -11.27
CA MET A 147 -13.18 -6.76 -11.10
C MET A 147 -13.08 -7.80 -12.22
N ASP A 148 -11.90 -7.91 -12.83
CA ASP A 148 -11.51 -9.07 -13.61
C ASP A 148 -11.11 -10.20 -12.65
N HIS A 149 -12.04 -11.12 -12.40
CA HIS A 149 -11.83 -12.21 -11.46
C HIS A 149 -10.77 -13.22 -11.91
N GLU A 150 -10.52 -13.34 -13.21
CA GLU A 150 -9.48 -14.23 -13.74
C GLU A 150 -8.11 -13.62 -13.48
N ALA A 151 -7.90 -12.36 -13.89
CA ALA A 151 -6.68 -11.61 -13.59
C ALA A 151 -6.42 -11.54 -12.07
N GLN A 152 -7.46 -11.30 -11.27
CA GLN A 152 -7.36 -11.29 -9.81
C GLN A 152 -6.87 -12.64 -9.26
N LYS A 153 -7.38 -13.75 -9.79
CA LYS A 153 -6.99 -15.09 -9.36
C LYS A 153 -5.53 -15.36 -9.70
N GLU A 154 -5.10 -15.05 -10.92
CA GLU A 154 -3.71 -15.25 -11.37
C GLU A 154 -2.73 -14.36 -10.61
N LEU A 155 -3.02 -13.07 -10.44
CA LEU A 155 -2.18 -12.15 -9.65
C LEU A 155 -2.04 -12.61 -8.19
N ASN A 156 -3.12 -13.08 -7.58
CA ASN A 156 -3.04 -13.65 -6.23
C ASN A 156 -2.30 -14.99 -6.22
N SER A 157 -2.37 -15.81 -7.26
CA SER A 157 -1.60 -17.05 -7.34
C SER A 157 -0.09 -16.76 -7.44
N ASN A 158 0.29 -15.84 -8.32
CA ASN A 158 1.68 -15.55 -8.64
C ASN A 158 2.37 -14.67 -7.58
N TYR A 159 1.63 -13.76 -6.96
CA TYR A 159 2.17 -12.77 -6.02
C TYR A 159 1.49 -12.83 -4.63
N ASN A 160 0.88 -13.96 -4.25
CA ASN A 160 0.46 -14.12 -2.85
C ASN A 160 1.65 -14.02 -1.91
N ASN A 161 1.33 -13.76 -0.65
CA ASN A 161 2.31 -13.68 0.41
C ASN A 161 3.21 -14.93 0.43
N ASN A 162 2.71 -16.17 0.39
CA ASN A 162 3.61 -17.34 0.45
C ASN A 162 4.69 -17.38 -0.67
N THR A 163 4.44 -16.76 -1.84
CA THR A 163 5.41 -16.74 -2.95
C THR A 163 6.43 -15.61 -2.84
N ILE A 164 6.07 -14.46 -2.27
CA ILE A 164 6.93 -13.25 -2.23
C ILE A 164 7.05 -12.59 -0.85
N GLU A 165 6.53 -13.21 0.22
CA GLU A 165 6.46 -12.65 1.57
C GLU A 165 7.84 -12.41 2.14
N ASP A 166 8.76 -13.37 1.98
CA ASP A 166 10.12 -13.21 2.48
C ASP A 166 10.82 -12.03 1.78
N ASP A 167 10.69 -11.91 0.46
CA ASP A 167 11.28 -10.81 -0.31
C ASP A 167 10.62 -9.46 0.01
N LEU A 168 9.29 -9.42 0.11
CA LEU A 168 8.51 -8.22 0.41
C LEU A 168 8.76 -7.74 1.85
N ALA A 169 8.76 -8.65 2.82
CA ALA A 169 9.02 -8.36 4.22
C ALA A 169 10.48 -7.97 4.45
N ASP A 170 11.45 -8.71 3.88
CA ASP A 170 12.87 -8.34 3.91
C ASP A 170 13.05 -6.93 3.34
N PHE A 171 12.50 -6.67 2.15
CA PHE A 171 12.58 -5.35 1.54
C PHE A 171 11.99 -4.24 2.42
N ALA A 172 10.80 -4.47 3.01
CA ALA A 172 10.09 -3.50 3.84
C ALA A 172 10.71 -3.29 5.24
N THR A 173 11.55 -4.21 5.71
CA THR A 173 12.27 -4.08 7.00
C THR A 173 13.60 -3.34 6.88
N ARG A 174 14.17 -3.24 5.67
CA ARG A 174 15.37 -2.41 5.43
C ARG A 174 15.15 -0.98 5.95
N PRO A 175 16.16 -0.27 6.48
CA PRO A 175 16.01 1.13 6.86
C PRO A 175 15.48 1.97 5.69
N GLN A 176 14.45 2.82 5.92
CA GLN A 176 13.81 3.60 4.86
C GLN A 176 14.82 4.48 4.09
N PHE A 177 15.86 4.97 4.78
CA PHE A 177 16.97 5.69 4.18
C PHE A 177 17.72 4.89 3.10
N LEU A 178 17.88 3.57 3.27
CA LEU A 178 18.55 2.71 2.29
C LEU A 178 17.62 2.28 1.15
N ARG A 179 16.31 2.44 1.31
CA ARG A 179 15.34 2.23 0.23
C ARG A 179 15.30 3.44 -0.71
N TRP A 180 15.16 4.64 -0.17
CA TRP A 180 14.98 5.87 -0.95
C TRP A 180 16.22 6.27 -1.74
#